data_AF-A0A7S4SAX8-F1
#
_entry.id   AF-A0A7S4SAX8-F1
#
_cell.length_a   1.000
_cell.length_b   1.000
_cell.length_c   1.000
_cell.angle_alpha   90.00
_cell.angle_beta   90.00
_cell.angle_gamma   90.00
#
_symmetry.space_group_name_H-M   'P 1'
#
loop_
_entity.id
_entity.type
_entity.pdbx_description
1 polymer ?
#
loop_
_entity_poly.entity_id
_entity_poly.type
_entity_poly.pdbx_seq_one_letter_code
_entity_poly.pdbx_strand_id
1 'polypeptide(L)'
;LKARASHSRVLRIPTAYRTPLPVPTPFEVMADFSLFNTSGQAAGYGSAGSDGGSTAEVPVEDRTGGGGLLQRIQRKPFLARHRRRLNAAPLLICVFLPWGLFVFDFWVSSFGVRYHTPAFFSGAMAISAMVVLAFVGAALSARFKLFGKGDQRDPSWLTFLAISMVLALAMGYSRGDDNFAGFRRYTDYNNLNTYTDIHPDRMRGQQLLDAGVVEFAPGARLNISMSEGFKDGTMYCVAPITLGNATLPTYDFWAVGTNCCSGSQADYHCKGSWAEGYGGLRLMDSGARAKYRLAVQQAEATYGIKAVHPLFFVWTHDPAGEVAGWWRSARQNFLIWSCAALLFQTFLVASATLLFAKLGQL
;
A
#
# COMPACT_ATOMS: atom_id res chain seq x y z
N LEU A 1 -65.61 0.32 38.09
CA LEU A 1 -65.10 -1.05 37.88
C LEU A 1 -65.10 -1.40 36.39
N LYS A 2 -63.99 -1.15 35.69
CA LYS A 2 -63.49 -1.79 34.45
C LYS A 2 -62.39 -0.90 33.85
N ALA A 3 -61.13 -1.22 34.16
CA ALA A 3 -59.97 -0.63 33.51
C ALA A 3 -59.39 -1.64 32.50
N ARG A 4 -59.22 -1.21 31.26
CA ARG A 4 -58.60 -1.96 30.15
C ARG A 4 -57.10 -2.04 30.37
N ALA A 5 -56.56 -3.25 30.43
CA ALA A 5 -55.13 -3.51 30.34
C ALA A 5 -54.69 -3.48 28.86
N SER A 6 -53.74 -2.60 28.54
CA SER A 6 -53.07 -2.54 27.23
C SER A 6 -51.72 -3.24 27.35
N HIS A 7 -51.61 -4.45 26.80
CA HIS A 7 -50.36 -5.18 26.63
C HIS A 7 -49.58 -4.61 25.43
N SER A 8 -48.50 -3.87 25.69
CA SER A 8 -47.47 -3.58 24.68
C SER A 8 -46.47 -4.74 24.65
N ARG A 9 -46.50 -5.54 23.56
CA ARG A 9 -45.49 -6.56 23.28
C ARG A 9 -44.20 -5.86 22.83
N VAL A 10 -43.17 -5.94 23.65
CA VAL A 10 -41.78 -5.58 23.28
C VAL A 10 -41.26 -6.66 22.33
N LEU A 11 -41.07 -6.29 21.07
CA LEU A 11 -40.36 -7.08 20.06
C LEU A 11 -38.87 -7.18 20.47
N ARG A 12 -38.46 -8.35 20.97
CA ARG A 12 -37.05 -8.70 21.13
C ARG A 12 -36.46 -9.00 19.75
N ILE A 13 -35.55 -8.15 19.29
CA ILE A 13 -34.68 -8.46 18.15
C ILE A 13 -33.59 -9.41 18.67
N PRO A 14 -33.34 -10.56 18.02
CA PRO A 14 -32.29 -11.47 18.45
C PRO A 14 -30.91 -10.87 18.14
N THR A 15 -30.07 -10.78 19.18
CA THR A 15 -28.63 -10.54 19.10
C THR A 15 -27.97 -11.69 18.35
N ALA A 16 -27.72 -11.50 17.05
CA ALA A 16 -26.85 -12.36 16.29
C ALA A 16 -25.41 -12.16 16.79
N TYR A 17 -24.91 -13.14 17.53
CA TYR A 17 -23.49 -13.31 17.85
C TYR A 17 -22.67 -13.23 16.55
N ARG A 18 -21.96 -12.12 16.33
CA ARG A 18 -20.86 -12.09 15.35
C ARG A 18 -19.66 -12.71 16.02
N THR A 19 -19.42 -13.98 15.70
CA THR A 19 -18.13 -14.61 15.94
C THR A 19 -17.01 -13.79 15.30
N PRO A 20 -15.87 -13.56 15.96
CA PRO A 20 -14.72 -12.95 15.33
C PRO A 20 -14.27 -13.80 14.13
N LEU A 21 -14.06 -13.16 12.99
CA LEU A 21 -13.46 -13.81 11.82
C LEU A 21 -12.05 -14.31 12.19
N PRO A 22 -11.66 -15.52 11.75
CA PRO A 22 -10.34 -16.04 12.03
C PRO A 22 -9.27 -15.14 11.40
N VAL A 23 -8.24 -14.86 12.19
CA VAL A 23 -7.03 -14.14 11.78
C VAL A 23 -6.26 -15.04 10.81
N PRO A 24 -6.03 -14.65 9.54
CA PRO A 24 -5.19 -15.43 8.66
C PRO A 24 -3.75 -15.35 9.14
N THR A 25 -3.12 -16.51 9.30
CA THR A 25 -1.70 -16.60 9.64
C THR A 25 -0.85 -16.19 8.43
N PRO A 26 0.43 -15.80 8.62
CA PRO A 26 1.31 -15.29 7.54
C PRO A 26 1.47 -16.24 6.34
N PHE A 27 1.11 -17.53 6.48
CA PHE A 27 1.22 -18.54 5.43
C PHE A 27 0.01 -18.59 4.46
N GLU A 28 -1.16 -18.08 4.83
CA GLU A 28 -2.36 -18.15 3.97
C GLU A 28 -2.33 -17.14 2.82
N VAL A 29 -1.54 -16.05 2.93
CA VAL A 29 -1.42 -15.05 1.85
C VAL A 29 -0.67 -15.58 0.63
N MET A 30 0.09 -16.68 0.75
CA MET A 30 0.74 -17.33 -0.39
C MET A 30 -0.16 -18.33 -1.13
N ALA A 31 -1.25 -18.82 -0.51
CA ALA A 31 -2.02 -19.94 -1.05
C ALA A 31 -2.98 -19.55 -2.18
N ASP A 32 -3.46 -18.30 -2.22
CA ASP A 32 -4.42 -17.83 -3.22
C ASP A 32 -3.86 -17.69 -4.66
N PHE A 33 -2.54 -17.82 -4.83
CA PHE A 33 -1.91 -17.77 -6.17
C PHE A 33 -1.88 -19.12 -6.89
N SER A 34 -2.29 -20.21 -6.24
CA SER A 34 -2.16 -21.58 -6.77
C SER A 34 -3.39 -22.14 -7.51
N LEU A 35 -4.47 -21.35 -7.66
CA LEU A 35 -5.70 -21.79 -8.34
C LEU A 35 -5.77 -21.53 -9.86
N PHE A 36 -4.67 -21.09 -10.50
CA PHE A 36 -4.58 -20.95 -11.95
C PHE A 36 -3.56 -21.93 -12.56
N ASN A 37 -3.70 -23.22 -12.29
CA ASN A 37 -3.08 -24.23 -13.15
C ASN A 37 -3.91 -25.53 -13.14
N THR A 38 -4.70 -25.74 -14.18
CA THR A 38 -4.97 -27.07 -14.78
C THR A 38 -5.83 -26.91 -16.03
N SER A 39 -5.24 -27.18 -17.20
CA SER A 39 -5.75 -28.10 -18.24
C SER A 39 -5.17 -27.74 -19.61
N GLY A 40 -4.53 -28.72 -20.26
CA GLY A 40 -4.12 -28.62 -21.67
C GLY A 40 -2.78 -29.26 -22.04
N GLN A 41 -2.64 -30.57 -21.89
CA GLN A 41 -1.78 -31.40 -22.75
C GLN A 41 -2.25 -31.21 -24.23
N ALA A 42 -1.49 -31.39 -25.32
CA ALA A 42 -0.46 -32.37 -25.65
C ALA A 42 0.22 -32.00 -27.00
N ALA A 43 1.17 -32.87 -27.42
CA ALA A 43 1.87 -33.01 -28.71
C ALA A 43 3.12 -32.12 -28.88
N GLY A 44 4.33 -32.64 -29.12
CA GLY A 44 4.75 -33.92 -29.70
C GLY A 44 5.59 -33.65 -30.96
N TYR A 45 6.66 -34.43 -31.18
CA TYR A 45 7.69 -34.36 -32.24
C TYR A 45 8.85 -33.37 -31.98
N GLY A 46 10.12 -33.72 -32.09
CA GLY A 46 10.76 -34.92 -32.66
C GLY A 46 12.13 -34.49 -33.21
N SER A 47 13.19 -35.19 -32.80
CA SER A 47 14.61 -34.99 -33.11
C SER A 47 15.00 -35.35 -34.55
N ALA A 48 16.04 -34.71 -35.11
CA ALA A 48 17.08 -35.26 -36.01
C ALA A 48 18.04 -34.11 -36.38
N GLY A 49 19.36 -34.18 -36.18
CA GLY A 49 20.35 -34.94 -36.99
C GLY A 49 21.06 -33.95 -37.93
N SER A 50 22.27 -33.46 -37.63
CA SER A 50 23.59 -34.00 -38.03
C SER A 50 23.71 -34.33 -39.52
N ASP A 51 24.73 -33.74 -40.15
CA ASP A 51 25.55 -34.19 -41.30
C ASP A 51 25.81 -32.98 -42.24
N GLY A 52 27.03 -32.58 -42.63
CA GLY A 52 28.26 -33.34 -42.79
C GLY A 52 28.40 -33.76 -44.25
N GLY A 53 29.06 -32.97 -45.11
CA GLY A 53 29.29 -33.37 -46.50
C GLY A 53 29.89 -32.31 -47.42
N SER A 54 31.22 -32.34 -47.54
CA SER A 54 32.03 -31.73 -48.60
C SER A 54 32.00 -32.56 -49.91
N THR A 55 32.63 -32.02 -50.98
CA THR A 55 32.89 -32.54 -52.35
C THR A 55 31.91 -32.01 -53.41
N ALA A 56 32.29 -31.59 -54.63
CA ALA A 56 33.53 -31.70 -55.39
C ALA A 56 33.64 -30.55 -56.42
N GLU A 57 34.86 -30.17 -56.76
CA GLU A 57 35.22 -29.44 -58.00
C GLU A 57 35.18 -30.38 -59.21
N VAL A 58 34.74 -29.88 -60.37
CA VAL A 58 35.28 -30.23 -61.71
C VAL A 58 35.18 -28.98 -62.61
N PRO A 59 36.20 -28.68 -63.44
CA PRO A 59 36.37 -27.39 -64.11
C PRO A 59 35.91 -27.41 -65.58
N VAL A 60 35.63 -26.22 -66.15
CA VAL A 60 35.63 -26.01 -67.60
C VAL A 60 36.31 -24.67 -67.90
N GLU A 61 37.43 -24.76 -68.59
CA GLU A 61 38.17 -23.67 -69.20
C GLU A 61 37.66 -23.49 -70.63
N ASP A 62 37.38 -22.25 -71.04
CA ASP A 62 37.60 -21.88 -72.44
C ASP A 62 38.02 -20.42 -72.56
N ARG A 63 38.93 -20.18 -73.51
CA ARG A 63 39.74 -18.98 -73.69
C ARG A 63 39.09 -18.00 -74.69
N THR A 64 39.66 -16.79 -74.63
CA THR A 64 39.80 -15.75 -75.66
C THR A 64 38.60 -14.86 -76.03
N GLY A 65 38.83 -13.54 -75.86
CA GLY A 65 38.58 -12.57 -76.92
C GLY A 65 37.55 -11.48 -76.64
N GLY A 66 38.02 -10.22 -76.66
CA GLY A 66 37.24 -9.11 -77.23
C GLY A 66 36.60 -8.15 -76.24
N GLY A 67 37.00 -6.88 -76.36
CA GLY A 67 36.52 -5.78 -75.54
C GLY A 67 35.01 -5.55 -75.61
N GLY A 68 34.47 -5.09 -74.49
CA GLY A 68 33.09 -4.69 -74.35
C GLY A 68 32.91 -4.04 -73.00
N LEU A 69 33.12 -2.72 -72.95
CA LEU A 69 32.80 -1.85 -71.83
C LEU A 69 31.27 -1.79 -71.65
N LEU A 70 30.65 -2.89 -71.26
CA LEU A 70 29.31 -2.87 -70.68
C LEU A 70 29.47 -2.89 -69.17
N GLN A 71 29.60 -1.67 -68.64
CA GLN A 71 29.35 -1.34 -67.25
C GLN A 71 28.00 -1.94 -66.86
N ARG A 72 28.05 -3.16 -66.34
CA ARG A 72 26.92 -3.82 -65.70
C ARG A 72 26.56 -2.92 -64.55
N ILE A 73 25.54 -2.08 -64.75
CA ILE A 73 24.88 -1.36 -63.67
C ILE A 73 24.34 -2.46 -62.76
N GLN A 74 25.17 -2.87 -61.79
CA GLN A 74 24.72 -3.59 -60.61
C GLN A 74 23.74 -2.63 -59.94
N ARG A 75 22.46 -2.77 -60.31
CA ARG A 75 21.38 -2.30 -59.47
C ARG A 75 21.66 -2.91 -58.11
N LYS A 76 22.07 -2.08 -57.15
CA LYS A 76 22.17 -2.47 -55.75
C LYS A 76 20.89 -3.28 -55.47
N PRO A 77 20.99 -4.55 -55.06
CA PRO A 77 19.78 -5.33 -54.80
C PRO A 77 18.93 -4.48 -53.87
N PHE A 78 17.68 -4.25 -54.26
CA PHE A 78 16.67 -3.61 -53.42
C PHE A 78 16.91 -4.12 -52.01
N LEU A 79 17.28 -3.22 -51.09
CA LEU A 79 17.56 -3.54 -49.70
C LEU A 79 16.42 -4.44 -49.23
N ALA A 80 16.70 -5.74 -49.13
CA ALA A 80 15.71 -6.72 -48.75
C ALA A 80 15.28 -6.28 -47.35
N ARG A 81 14.10 -5.67 -47.26
CA ARG A 81 13.52 -5.14 -46.04
C ARG A 81 13.45 -6.29 -45.05
N HIS A 82 14.48 -6.42 -44.23
CA HIS A 82 14.60 -7.50 -43.28
C HIS A 82 13.54 -7.23 -42.23
N ARG A 83 12.35 -7.84 -42.38
CA ARG A 83 11.30 -7.78 -41.35
C ARG A 83 11.89 -8.44 -40.11
N ARG A 84 12.45 -7.64 -39.20
CA ARG A 84 12.86 -8.11 -37.87
C ARG A 84 11.61 -8.69 -37.23
N ARG A 85 11.58 -10.02 -37.06
CA ARG A 85 10.51 -10.70 -36.33
C ARG A 85 10.59 -10.22 -34.89
N LEU A 86 9.51 -9.60 -34.40
CA LEU A 86 9.41 -9.22 -33.00
C LEU A 86 9.25 -10.49 -32.18
N ASN A 87 10.26 -10.82 -31.39
CA ASN A 87 10.15 -11.91 -30.43
C ASN A 87 9.22 -11.45 -29.30
N ALA A 88 8.15 -12.22 -29.02
CA ALA A 88 7.21 -11.90 -27.95
C ALA A 88 7.86 -11.98 -26.56
N ALA A 89 8.82 -12.89 -26.35
CA ALA A 89 9.48 -13.11 -25.06
C ALA A 89 10.09 -11.84 -24.43
N PRO A 90 10.96 -11.06 -25.11
CA PRO A 90 11.52 -9.82 -24.53
C PRO A 90 10.45 -8.76 -24.23
N LEU A 91 9.35 -8.72 -24.98
CA LEU A 91 8.23 -7.80 -24.69
C LEU A 91 7.54 -8.19 -23.38
N LEU A 92 7.26 -9.48 -23.18
CA LEU A 92 6.68 -9.98 -21.94
C LEU A 92 7.61 -9.74 -20.74
N ILE A 93 8.92 -9.93 -20.90
CA ILE A 93 9.90 -9.61 -19.84
C ILE A 93 9.86 -8.11 -19.51
N CYS A 94 9.81 -7.23 -20.52
CA CYS A 94 9.72 -5.79 -20.30
C CYS A 94 8.41 -5.34 -19.67
N VAL A 95 7.34 -6.13 -19.75
CA VAL A 95 6.07 -5.84 -19.05
C VAL A 95 6.12 -6.38 -17.63
N PHE A 96 6.36 -7.69 -17.47
CA PHE A 96 6.16 -8.38 -16.21
C PHE A 96 7.30 -8.19 -15.21
N LEU A 97 8.54 -8.01 -15.66
CA LEU A 97 9.66 -7.85 -14.73
C LEU A 97 9.60 -6.51 -13.97
N PRO A 98 9.41 -5.34 -14.62
CA PRO A 98 9.26 -4.07 -13.90
C PRO A 98 7.97 -4.00 -13.08
N TRP A 99 6.88 -4.56 -13.60
CA TRP A 99 5.62 -4.63 -12.85
C TRP A 99 5.75 -5.51 -11.60
N GLY A 100 6.35 -6.70 -11.73
CA GLY A 100 6.59 -7.60 -10.61
C GLY A 100 7.50 -6.97 -9.54
N LEU A 101 8.55 -6.27 -9.97
CA LEU A 101 9.41 -5.50 -9.07
C LEU A 101 8.61 -4.42 -8.32
N PHE A 102 7.82 -3.62 -9.04
CA PHE A 102 6.96 -2.60 -8.44
C PHE A 102 6.02 -3.20 -7.39
N VAL A 103 5.32 -4.29 -7.73
CA VAL A 103 4.39 -4.98 -6.82
C VAL A 103 5.10 -5.50 -5.58
N PHE A 104 6.29 -6.09 -5.75
CA PHE A 104 7.11 -6.60 -4.65
C PHE A 104 7.55 -5.47 -3.70
N ASP A 105 8.21 -4.43 -4.23
CA ASP A 105 8.71 -3.32 -3.41
C ASP A 105 7.55 -2.58 -2.73
N PHE A 106 6.43 -2.42 -3.42
CA PHE A 106 5.23 -1.80 -2.88
C PHE A 106 4.62 -2.63 -1.74
N TRP A 107 4.52 -3.95 -1.90
CA TRP A 107 4.01 -4.84 -0.86
C TRP A 107 4.90 -4.85 0.38
N VAL A 108 6.21 -5.05 0.20
CA VAL A 108 7.21 -5.06 1.28
C VAL A 108 7.23 -3.74 2.04
N SER A 109 7.08 -2.62 1.32
CA SER A 109 7.08 -1.28 1.92
C SER A 109 5.75 -0.89 2.58
N SER A 110 4.62 -1.47 2.16
CA SER A 110 3.27 -1.10 2.63
C SER A 110 2.80 -1.83 3.89
N PHE A 111 3.14 -3.11 4.04
CA PHE A 111 2.47 -4.00 4.98
C PHE A 111 3.37 -4.44 6.15
N GLY A 112 2.96 -5.49 6.87
CA GLY A 112 3.53 -5.94 8.14
C GLY A 112 5.03 -6.21 8.13
N VAL A 113 5.62 -6.49 6.97
CA VAL A 113 7.07 -6.73 6.84
C VAL A 113 7.88 -5.55 7.38
N ARG A 114 7.52 -4.32 7.00
CA ARG A 114 8.17 -3.10 7.48
C ARG A 114 7.94 -2.84 8.98
N TYR A 115 6.79 -3.26 9.51
CA TYR A 115 6.42 -3.03 10.90
C TYR A 115 7.09 -4.04 11.86
N HIS A 116 7.00 -5.34 11.58
CA HIS A 116 7.45 -6.40 12.49
C HIS A 116 8.94 -6.71 12.37
N THR A 117 9.50 -6.60 11.15
CA THR A 117 10.86 -7.08 10.86
C THR A 117 11.63 -6.06 10.02
N PRO A 118 12.09 -4.94 10.62
CA PRO A 118 12.78 -3.88 9.87
C PRO A 118 14.07 -4.37 9.19
N ALA A 119 14.74 -5.37 9.76
CA ALA A 119 15.92 -5.99 9.14
C ALA A 119 15.57 -6.70 7.82
N PHE A 120 14.46 -7.43 7.76
CA PHE A 120 14.01 -8.08 6.53
C PHE A 120 13.58 -7.05 5.49
N PHE A 121 12.88 -5.99 5.90
CA PHE A 121 12.51 -4.88 5.02
C PHE A 121 13.76 -4.25 4.37
N SER A 122 14.76 -3.86 5.15
CA SER A 122 16.00 -3.27 4.63
C SER A 122 16.76 -4.23 3.72
N GLY A 123 16.80 -5.52 4.07
CA GLY A 123 17.42 -6.56 3.24
C GLY A 123 16.71 -6.75 1.89
N ALA A 124 15.38 -6.81 1.89
CA ALA A 124 14.57 -6.92 0.67
C ALA A 124 14.76 -5.72 -0.26
N MET A 125 14.75 -4.50 0.29
CA MET A 125 14.99 -3.27 -0.49
C MET A 125 16.43 -3.19 -1.03
N ALA A 126 17.42 -3.68 -0.28
CA ALA A 126 18.80 -3.76 -0.76
C ALA A 126 18.94 -4.76 -1.91
N ILE A 127 18.26 -5.91 -1.83
CA ILE A 127 18.25 -6.92 -2.90
C ILE A 127 17.57 -6.38 -4.16
N SER A 128 16.40 -5.73 -4.05
CA SER A 128 15.75 -5.12 -5.22
C SER A 128 16.62 -4.05 -5.86
N ALA A 129 17.27 -3.19 -5.06
CA ALA A 129 18.24 -2.22 -5.57
C ALA A 129 19.43 -2.87 -6.29
N MET A 130 20.02 -3.94 -5.74
CA MET A 130 21.13 -4.67 -6.39
C MET A 130 20.71 -5.28 -7.73
N VAL A 131 19.50 -5.85 -7.82
CA VAL A 131 18.97 -6.40 -9.08
C VAL A 131 18.82 -5.29 -10.11
N VAL A 132 18.26 -4.13 -9.74
CA VAL A 132 18.14 -2.97 -10.64
C VAL A 132 19.51 -2.49 -11.10
N LEU A 133 20.48 -2.37 -10.19
CA LEU A 133 21.85 -1.97 -10.52
C LEU A 133 22.53 -2.96 -11.47
N ALA A 134 22.29 -4.26 -11.33
CA ALA A 134 22.80 -5.27 -12.26
C ALA A 134 22.25 -5.07 -13.68
N PHE A 135 20.96 -4.79 -13.83
CA PHE A 135 20.35 -4.48 -15.14
C PHE A 135 20.86 -3.17 -15.73
N VAL A 136 21.06 -2.13 -14.90
CA VAL A 136 21.68 -0.87 -15.34
C VAL A 136 23.11 -1.10 -15.82
N GLY A 137 23.93 -1.85 -15.06
CA GLY A 137 25.29 -2.21 -15.44
C GLY A 137 25.35 -3.05 -16.73
N ALA A 138 24.42 -3.99 -16.90
CA ALA A 138 24.28 -4.76 -18.14
C ALA A 138 23.91 -3.85 -19.34
N ALA A 139 23.01 -2.90 -19.16
CA ALA A 139 22.63 -1.94 -20.20
C ALA A 139 23.79 -1.01 -20.59
N LEU A 140 24.54 -0.49 -19.60
CA LEU A 140 25.71 0.37 -19.84
C LEU A 140 26.85 -0.40 -20.51
N SER A 141 27.18 -1.60 -20.03
CA SER A 141 28.23 -2.43 -20.64
C SER A 141 27.90 -2.85 -22.07
N ALA A 142 26.62 -3.14 -22.36
CA ALA A 142 26.16 -3.38 -23.73
C ALA A 142 26.38 -2.14 -24.60
N ARG A 143 25.98 -0.94 -24.13
CA ARG A 143 26.18 0.33 -24.83
C ARG A 143 27.67 0.61 -25.11
N PHE A 144 28.54 0.42 -24.13
CA PHE A 144 29.98 0.64 -24.30
C PHE A 144 30.60 -0.32 -25.32
N LYS A 145 30.17 -1.59 -25.37
CA LYS A 145 30.69 -2.57 -26.36
C LYS A 145 30.33 -2.20 -27.80
N LEU A 146 29.19 -1.57 -28.04
CA LEU A 146 28.79 -1.09 -29.37
C LEU A 146 29.65 0.06 -29.91
N PHE A 147 30.22 0.89 -29.03
CA PHE A 147 31.15 1.93 -29.46
C PHE A 147 32.50 1.35 -29.91
N GLY A 148 32.87 0.13 -29.47
CA GLY A 148 34.16 -0.50 -29.77
C GLY A 148 34.15 -1.58 -30.85
N LYS A 149 33.00 -2.22 -31.11
CA LYS A 149 32.81 -3.19 -32.19
C LYS A 149 31.50 -2.86 -32.88
N GLY A 150 31.52 -2.64 -34.21
CA GLY A 150 30.34 -2.36 -35.04
C GLY A 150 29.35 -3.52 -35.18
N ASP A 151 29.11 -4.27 -34.10
CA ASP A 151 28.16 -5.36 -34.01
C ASP A 151 26.72 -4.82 -33.98
N GLN A 152 25.86 -5.33 -34.85
CA GLN A 152 24.55 -4.75 -35.20
C GLN A 152 23.41 -5.06 -34.18
N ARG A 153 23.72 -5.51 -32.96
CA ARG A 153 22.69 -5.77 -31.94
C ARG A 153 22.34 -4.49 -31.18
N ASP A 154 21.24 -3.86 -31.56
CA ASP A 154 20.72 -2.67 -30.89
C ASP A 154 20.34 -2.97 -29.42
N PRO A 155 21.00 -2.37 -28.41
CA PRO A 155 20.78 -2.63 -26.99
C PRO A 155 19.59 -1.81 -26.45
N SER A 156 18.71 -1.36 -27.35
CA SER A 156 17.63 -0.42 -27.05
C SER A 156 16.63 -1.02 -26.05
N TRP A 157 16.35 -2.33 -26.18
CA TRP A 157 15.48 -3.07 -25.25
C TRP A 157 16.06 -3.21 -23.84
N LEU A 158 17.36 -3.49 -23.71
CA LEU A 158 18.02 -3.57 -22.40
C LEU A 158 18.07 -2.21 -21.71
N THR A 159 18.30 -1.14 -22.49
CA THR A 159 18.29 0.23 -21.95
C THR A 159 16.90 0.62 -21.46
N PHE A 160 15.86 0.33 -22.25
CA PHE A 160 14.47 0.55 -21.87
C PHE A 160 14.11 -0.23 -20.61
N LEU A 161 14.45 -1.52 -20.55
CA LEU A 161 14.21 -2.36 -19.38
C LEU A 161 14.86 -1.76 -18.13
N ALA A 162 16.15 -1.39 -18.19
CA ALA A 162 16.86 -0.80 -17.06
C ALA A 162 16.19 0.48 -16.55
N ILE A 163 15.79 1.39 -17.44
CA ILE A 163 15.07 2.62 -17.06
C ILE A 163 13.72 2.29 -16.41
N SER A 164 12.95 1.37 -16.98
CA SER A 164 11.67 0.95 -16.41
C SER A 164 11.81 0.29 -15.04
N MET A 165 12.88 -0.47 -14.80
CA MET A 165 13.20 -1.06 -13.50
C MET A 165 13.56 -0.02 -12.44
N VAL A 166 14.32 1.02 -12.81
CA VAL A 166 14.61 2.16 -11.91
C VAL A 166 13.34 2.91 -11.54
N LEU A 167 12.46 3.17 -12.51
CA LEU A 167 11.17 3.81 -12.26
C LEU A 167 10.28 2.94 -11.36
N ALA A 168 10.23 1.63 -11.61
CA ALA A 168 9.46 0.68 -10.80
C ALA A 168 9.92 0.67 -9.34
N LEU A 169 11.23 0.65 -9.08
CA LEU A 169 11.80 0.71 -7.72
C LEU A 169 11.40 2.01 -7.01
N ALA A 170 11.58 3.17 -7.66
CA ALA A 170 11.28 4.47 -7.06
C ALA A 170 9.78 4.67 -6.79
N MET A 171 8.93 4.25 -7.73
CA MET A 171 7.48 4.34 -7.59
C MET A 171 6.96 3.33 -6.55
N GLY A 172 7.51 2.12 -6.51
CA GLY A 172 7.13 1.08 -5.55
C GLY A 172 7.40 1.52 -4.11
N TYR A 173 8.59 2.06 -3.85
CA TYR A 173 8.96 2.60 -2.53
C TYR A 173 8.08 3.78 -2.13
N SER A 174 7.94 4.80 -2.99
CA SER A 174 7.16 6.00 -2.65
C SER A 174 5.69 5.69 -2.37
N ARG A 175 5.05 4.88 -3.23
CA ARG A 175 3.67 4.44 -2.99
C ARG A 175 3.54 3.56 -1.76
N GLY A 176 4.55 2.74 -1.49
CA GLY A 176 4.62 1.94 -0.26
C GLY A 176 4.68 2.78 1.00
N ASP A 177 5.48 3.84 1.01
CA ASP A 177 5.60 4.74 2.16
C ASP A 177 4.29 5.47 2.46
N ASP A 178 3.63 6.01 1.42
CA ASP A 178 2.32 6.63 1.53
C ASP A 178 1.28 5.67 2.13
N ASN A 179 1.27 4.41 1.63
CA ASN A 179 0.31 3.40 2.05
C ASN A 179 0.60 2.86 3.46
N PHE A 180 1.88 2.78 3.85
CA PHE A 180 2.31 2.31 5.17
C PHE A 180 1.79 3.19 6.29
N ALA A 181 1.64 4.50 6.09
CA ALA A 181 1.11 5.39 7.12
C ALA A 181 -0.29 4.98 7.61
N GLY A 182 -1.17 4.54 6.69
CA GLY A 182 -2.50 4.01 7.03
C GLY A 182 -2.44 2.63 7.68
N PHE A 183 -1.62 1.73 7.12
CA PHE A 183 -1.46 0.38 7.64
C PHE A 183 -0.82 0.35 9.04
N ARG A 184 0.13 1.25 9.31
CA ARG A 184 0.76 1.40 10.64
C ARG A 184 -0.28 1.75 11.70
N ARG A 185 -1.16 2.72 11.42
CA ARG A 185 -2.26 3.06 12.33
C ARG A 185 -3.13 1.86 12.63
N TYR A 186 -3.58 1.15 11.59
CA TYR A 186 -4.34 -0.09 11.76
C TYR A 186 -3.64 -1.08 12.70
N THR A 187 -2.35 -1.34 12.46
CA THR A 187 -1.57 -2.30 13.26
C THR A 187 -1.38 -1.84 14.70
N ASP A 188 -1.10 -0.55 14.92
CA ASP A 188 -0.93 0.02 16.27
C ASP A 188 -2.19 -0.17 17.13
N TYR A 189 -3.38 0.01 16.56
CA TYR A 189 -4.64 -0.24 17.27
C TYR A 189 -4.97 -1.73 17.40
N ASN A 190 -4.64 -2.55 16.41
CA ASN A 190 -4.89 -3.99 16.46
C ASN A 190 -3.96 -4.72 17.46
N ASN A 191 -2.85 -4.11 17.84
CA ASN A 191 -1.95 -4.61 18.89
C ASN A 191 -2.45 -4.27 20.32
N LEU A 192 -3.55 -3.53 20.44
CA LEU A 192 -4.15 -3.14 21.71
C LEU A 192 -5.50 -3.85 21.91
N ASN A 193 -5.97 -3.89 23.16
CA ASN A 193 -7.25 -4.51 23.47
C ASN A 193 -8.44 -3.61 23.08
N THR A 194 -9.51 -4.27 22.64
CA THR A 194 -10.79 -3.63 22.37
C THR A 194 -11.74 -3.92 23.52
N TYR A 195 -12.34 -2.86 24.08
CA TYR A 195 -13.26 -2.95 25.19
C TYR A 195 -14.63 -2.40 24.80
N THR A 196 -15.69 -3.02 25.32
CA THR A 196 -17.07 -2.63 25.04
C THR A 196 -17.84 -2.42 26.34
N ASP A 197 -18.94 -1.65 26.26
CA ASP A 197 -19.81 -1.34 27.40
C ASP A 197 -19.06 -0.72 28.60
N ILE A 198 -18.14 0.20 28.31
CA ILE A 198 -17.34 0.86 29.33
C ILE A 198 -18.13 1.98 30.01
N HIS A 199 -18.24 1.85 31.32
CA HIS A 199 -18.95 2.77 32.21
C HIS A 199 -17.97 3.75 32.89
N PRO A 200 -17.95 5.05 32.50
CA PRO A 200 -17.04 6.04 33.08
C PRO A 200 -17.25 6.28 34.59
N ASP A 201 -18.42 5.92 35.13
CA ASP A 201 -18.80 6.03 36.54
C ASP A 201 -18.29 4.89 37.43
N ARG A 202 -18.00 3.73 36.85
CA ARG A 202 -17.62 2.53 37.62
C ARG A 202 -16.19 2.10 37.37
N MET A 203 -15.67 2.38 36.18
CA MET A 203 -14.35 1.95 35.77
C MET A 203 -13.32 3.06 35.96
N ARG A 204 -12.08 2.67 36.24
CA ARG A 204 -10.96 3.60 36.36
C ARG A 204 -10.05 3.49 35.15
N GLY A 205 -9.33 4.56 34.84
CA GLY A 205 -8.38 4.57 33.73
C GLY A 205 -7.25 3.53 33.90
N GLN A 206 -6.92 3.18 35.15
CA GLN A 206 -5.93 2.15 35.45
C GLN A 206 -6.31 0.76 34.93
N GLN A 207 -7.60 0.45 34.78
CA GLN A 207 -8.09 -0.85 34.30
C GLN A 207 -8.01 -0.99 32.77
N LEU A 208 -7.76 0.11 32.05
CA LEU A 208 -7.85 0.20 30.59
C LEU A 208 -6.58 0.83 29.99
N LEU A 209 -5.42 0.54 30.59
CA LEU A 209 -4.14 1.08 30.14
C LEU A 209 -3.69 0.54 28.77
N ASP A 210 -4.12 -0.68 28.44
CA ASP A 210 -3.90 -1.40 27.19
C ASP A 210 -5.06 -1.27 26.20
N ALA A 211 -6.05 -0.42 26.50
CA ALA A 211 -7.19 -0.19 25.63
C ALA A 211 -6.78 0.67 24.42
N GLY A 212 -6.99 0.13 23.22
CA GLY A 212 -6.82 0.85 21.95
C GLY A 212 -8.13 1.38 21.40
N VAL A 213 -9.16 0.54 21.46
CA VAL A 213 -10.51 0.83 21.00
C VAL A 213 -11.44 0.66 22.20
N VAL A 214 -12.23 1.69 22.51
CA VAL A 214 -13.20 1.64 23.60
C VAL A 214 -14.56 2.00 23.06
N GLU A 215 -15.54 1.14 23.28
CA GLU A 215 -16.96 1.46 23.13
C GLU A 215 -17.54 1.75 24.52
N PHE A 216 -18.04 2.95 24.70
CA PHE A 216 -18.64 3.40 25.95
C PHE A 216 -20.09 2.96 26.06
N ALA A 217 -20.55 2.78 27.31
CA ALA A 217 -21.92 2.40 27.60
C ALA A 217 -22.94 3.41 27.01
N PRO A 218 -24.14 2.96 26.62
CA PRO A 218 -25.17 3.85 26.08
C PRO A 218 -25.48 5.02 27.03
N GLY A 219 -25.53 6.24 26.49
CA GLY A 219 -25.72 7.46 27.26
C GLY A 219 -24.42 8.12 27.75
N ALA A 220 -23.26 7.56 27.41
CA ALA A 220 -21.98 8.24 27.55
C ALA A 220 -21.94 9.46 26.62
N ARG A 221 -21.50 10.59 27.14
CA ARG A 221 -21.42 11.85 26.40
C ARG A 221 -20.26 12.71 26.89
N LEU A 222 -19.90 13.67 26.06
CA LEU A 222 -18.92 14.67 26.44
C LEU A 222 -19.57 15.71 27.35
N ASN A 223 -18.97 15.95 28.51
CA ASN A 223 -19.38 17.03 29.37
C ASN A 223 -18.66 18.33 28.97
N ILE A 224 -19.24 19.03 27.99
CA ILE A 224 -18.66 20.24 27.39
C ILE A 224 -18.49 21.35 28.43
N SER A 225 -19.34 21.45 29.45
CA SER A 225 -19.21 22.50 30.48
C SER A 225 -17.97 22.36 31.36
N MET A 226 -17.26 21.23 31.28
CA MET A 226 -15.99 20.98 31.97
C MET A 226 -14.84 20.80 30.97
N SER A 227 -15.00 21.27 29.73
CA SER A 227 -13.91 21.26 28.76
C SER A 227 -12.91 22.38 29.07
N GLU A 228 -11.64 22.09 28.82
CA GLU A 228 -10.55 23.03 28.99
C GLU A 228 -9.56 22.86 27.83
N GLY A 229 -8.63 23.80 27.67
CA GLY A 229 -7.58 23.61 26.69
C GLY A 229 -6.27 24.30 27.04
N PHE A 230 -5.19 23.70 26.56
CA PHE A 230 -3.82 24.16 26.76
C PHE A 230 -3.21 24.62 25.43
N LYS A 231 -2.52 25.76 25.41
CA LYS A 231 -1.92 26.32 24.19
C LYS A 231 -0.40 26.20 24.20
N ASP A 232 0.15 25.46 23.25
CA ASP A 232 1.58 25.34 22.98
C ASP A 232 1.81 25.27 21.46
N GLY A 233 1.80 26.45 20.82
CA GLY A 233 1.74 26.62 19.37
C GLY A 233 0.38 26.23 18.76
N THR A 234 -0.03 24.98 18.98
CA THR A 234 -1.35 24.42 18.69
C THR A 234 -2.20 24.43 19.95
N MET A 235 -3.51 24.60 19.80
CA MET A 235 -4.47 24.51 20.90
C MET A 235 -4.83 23.04 21.16
N TYR A 236 -4.60 22.53 22.36
CA TYR A 236 -4.90 21.16 22.78
C TYR A 236 -6.15 21.17 23.67
N CYS A 237 -7.25 20.64 23.17
CA CYS A 237 -8.56 20.67 23.80
C CYS A 237 -8.88 19.33 24.45
N VAL A 238 -9.44 19.37 25.66
CA VAL A 238 -9.89 18.19 26.39
C VAL A 238 -11.32 18.38 26.89
N ALA A 239 -12.11 17.32 26.85
CA ALA A 239 -13.44 17.29 27.45
C ALA A 239 -13.65 15.96 28.19
N PRO A 240 -14.13 15.95 29.44
CA PRO A 240 -14.34 14.71 30.17
C PRO A 240 -15.52 13.94 29.59
N ILE A 241 -15.39 12.61 29.55
CA ILE A 241 -16.43 11.68 29.11
C ILE A 241 -17.19 11.23 30.36
N THR A 242 -18.49 11.51 30.41
CA THR A 242 -19.35 11.20 31.56
C THR A 242 -20.59 10.42 31.12
N LEU A 243 -21.25 9.77 32.08
CA LEU A 243 -22.54 9.14 31.86
C LEU A 243 -23.65 10.11 32.31
N GLY A 244 -24.38 10.71 31.37
CA GLY A 244 -25.42 11.69 31.68
C GLY A 244 -24.90 12.98 32.35
N ASN A 245 -25.53 13.38 33.46
CA ASN A 245 -25.13 14.53 34.30
C ASN A 245 -24.52 14.09 35.63
N ALA A 246 -24.07 12.83 35.73
CA ALA A 246 -23.51 12.31 36.97
C ALA A 246 -22.17 12.99 37.29
N THR A 247 -22.02 13.43 38.53
CA THR A 247 -20.73 13.84 39.09
C THR A 247 -19.91 12.60 39.42
N LEU A 248 -18.76 12.46 38.76
CA LEU A 248 -17.89 11.30 38.92
C LEU A 248 -16.93 11.52 40.09
N PRO A 249 -16.56 10.46 40.85
CA PRO A 249 -15.54 10.56 41.88
C PRO A 249 -14.15 10.84 41.29
N THR A 250 -13.89 10.34 40.08
CA THR A 250 -12.65 10.53 39.32
C THR A 250 -12.97 10.63 37.84
N TYR A 251 -12.40 11.61 37.16
CA TYR A 251 -12.57 11.83 35.72
C TYR A 251 -11.36 11.27 34.99
N ASP A 252 -11.35 9.97 34.73
CA ASP A 252 -10.21 9.32 34.08
C ASP A 252 -10.35 9.23 32.55
N PHE A 253 -11.54 9.41 31.98
CA PHE A 253 -11.78 9.30 30.54
C PHE A 253 -11.96 10.68 29.90
N TRP A 254 -11.13 10.98 28.90
CA TRP A 254 -11.10 12.29 28.26
C TRP A 254 -11.16 12.17 26.75
N ALA A 255 -12.06 12.93 26.13
CA ALA A 255 -12.04 13.19 24.71
C ALA A 255 -11.03 14.30 24.39
N VAL A 256 -10.24 14.11 23.34
CA VAL A 256 -9.16 15.03 22.98
C VAL A 256 -9.23 15.43 21.53
N GLY A 257 -8.70 16.63 21.24
CA GLY A 257 -8.38 17.03 19.88
C GLY A 257 -7.73 18.40 19.82
N THR A 258 -7.29 18.80 18.62
CA THR A 258 -6.52 20.01 18.41
C THR A 258 -7.34 21.10 17.71
N ASN A 259 -7.12 22.36 18.08
CA ASN A 259 -7.70 23.56 17.45
C ASN A 259 -9.24 23.53 17.32
N CYS A 260 -9.93 23.00 18.33
CA CYS A 260 -11.38 22.84 18.31
C CYS A 260 -12.07 23.44 19.56
N CYS A 261 -11.35 24.29 20.29
CA CYS A 261 -11.81 25.03 21.47
C CYS A 261 -11.12 26.40 21.52
N SER A 262 -11.72 27.36 22.22
CA SER A 262 -11.18 28.71 22.42
C SER A 262 -10.04 28.74 23.46
N GLY A 263 -10.09 27.83 24.44
CA GLY A 263 -9.13 27.77 25.55
C GLY A 263 -9.39 28.76 26.69
N SER A 264 -10.41 29.61 26.56
CA SER A 264 -10.81 30.55 27.61
C SER A 264 -12.24 30.32 28.09
N GLN A 265 -13.01 29.52 27.34
CA GLN A 265 -14.36 29.13 27.67
C GLN A 265 -14.49 27.60 27.61
N ALA A 266 -15.55 27.09 28.21
CA ALA A 266 -15.92 25.69 28.14
C ALA A 266 -16.61 25.39 26.79
N ASP A 267 -15.82 25.42 25.70
CA ASP A 267 -16.28 25.23 24.32
C ASP A 267 -15.51 24.11 23.63
N TYR A 268 -16.10 22.92 23.56
CA TYR A 268 -15.51 21.76 22.87
C TYR A 268 -16.30 21.41 21.61
N HIS A 269 -15.69 21.61 20.44
CA HIS A 269 -16.35 21.47 19.14
C HIS A 269 -15.58 20.57 18.16
N CYS A 270 -14.75 19.66 18.68
CA CYS A 270 -13.99 18.71 17.87
C CYS A 270 -14.90 17.78 17.05
N LYS A 271 -14.34 17.19 15.98
CA LYS A 271 -15.05 16.21 15.15
C LYS A 271 -15.65 15.10 16.03
N GLY A 272 -16.94 14.85 15.89
CA GLY A 272 -17.68 13.86 16.68
C GLY A 272 -18.36 14.42 17.93
N SER A 273 -18.06 15.65 18.38
CA SER A 273 -18.66 16.27 19.58
C SER A 273 -20.18 16.41 19.51
N TRP A 274 -20.73 16.56 18.31
CA TRP A 274 -22.15 16.75 18.04
C TRP A 274 -22.92 15.45 17.81
N ALA A 275 -22.21 14.33 17.66
CA ALA A 275 -22.81 13.03 17.53
C ALA A 275 -22.93 12.39 18.92
N GLU A 276 -24.05 11.74 19.19
CA GLU A 276 -24.13 10.78 20.30
C GLU A 276 -23.11 9.68 20.01
N GLY A 277 -21.99 9.72 20.74
CA GLY A 277 -20.83 8.87 20.47
C GLY A 277 -20.82 7.67 21.39
N TYR A 278 -20.72 6.48 20.81
CA TYR A 278 -20.64 5.23 21.54
C TYR A 278 -19.19 4.74 21.70
N GLY A 279 -18.18 5.54 21.34
CA GLY A 279 -16.79 5.08 21.41
C GLY A 279 -15.68 6.12 21.25
N GLY A 280 -14.45 5.64 21.44
CA GLY A 280 -13.24 6.44 21.37
C GLY A 280 -12.01 5.63 20.98
N LEU A 281 -11.14 6.25 20.19
CA LEU A 281 -9.86 5.70 19.77
C LEU A 281 -8.73 6.25 20.65
N ARG A 282 -7.96 5.38 21.28
CA ARG A 282 -6.84 5.74 22.15
C ARG A 282 -5.83 6.65 21.44
N LEU A 283 -5.50 7.79 22.04
CA LEU A 283 -4.42 8.64 21.52
C LEU A 283 -3.05 7.96 21.70
N MET A 284 -2.43 7.59 20.58
CA MET A 284 -1.12 6.90 20.56
C MET A 284 0.08 7.85 20.56
N ASP A 285 -0.09 9.13 20.23
CA ASP A 285 1.02 10.08 20.18
C ASP A 285 1.49 10.48 21.59
N SER A 286 2.71 10.11 21.97
CA SER A 286 3.28 10.42 23.29
C SER A 286 3.56 11.91 23.47
N GLY A 287 3.91 12.62 22.40
CA GLY A 287 4.18 14.06 22.43
C GLY A 287 2.90 14.86 22.73
N ALA A 288 1.82 14.57 22.01
CA ALA A 288 0.53 15.20 22.28
C ALA A 288 -0.06 14.76 23.64
N ARG A 289 0.15 13.50 24.07
CA ARG A 289 -0.33 13.01 25.39
C ARG A 289 0.17 13.86 26.56
N ALA A 290 1.43 14.28 26.55
CA ALA A 290 1.97 15.15 27.60
C ALA A 290 1.25 16.51 27.65
N LYS A 291 0.91 17.07 26.48
CA LYS A 291 0.23 18.36 26.36
C LYS A 291 -1.24 18.29 26.77
N TYR A 292 -1.94 17.23 26.40
CA TYR A 292 -3.30 16.99 26.90
C TYR A 292 -3.34 16.76 28.41
N ARG A 293 -2.29 16.20 29.01
CA ARG A 293 -2.19 16.10 30.47
C ARG A 293 -2.10 17.46 31.15
N LEU A 294 -1.42 18.43 30.57
CA LEU A 294 -1.41 19.81 31.08
C LEU A 294 -2.79 20.45 30.98
N ALA A 295 -3.52 20.21 29.89
CA ALA A 295 -4.91 20.66 29.76
C ALA A 295 -5.83 20.03 30.82
N VAL A 296 -5.65 18.74 31.12
CA VAL A 296 -6.39 18.08 32.21
C VAL A 296 -6.04 18.69 33.57
N GLN A 297 -4.77 18.97 33.85
CA GLN A 297 -4.37 19.63 35.09
C GLN A 297 -4.99 21.02 35.26
N GLN A 298 -5.13 21.77 34.16
CA GLN A 298 -5.87 23.03 34.15
C GLN A 298 -7.35 22.80 34.46
N ALA A 299 -7.99 21.81 33.83
CA ALA A 299 -9.38 21.46 34.12
C ALA A 299 -9.60 21.05 35.58
N GLU A 300 -8.68 20.27 36.16
CA GLU A 300 -8.70 19.90 37.58
C GLU A 300 -8.69 21.12 38.50
N ALA A 301 -7.85 22.11 38.20
CA ALA A 301 -7.74 23.34 38.96
C ALA A 301 -8.97 24.25 38.77
N THR A 302 -9.48 24.39 37.54
CA THR A 302 -10.61 25.27 37.21
C THR A 302 -11.93 24.75 37.77
N TYR A 303 -12.19 23.45 37.66
CA TYR A 303 -13.49 22.85 38.02
C TYR A 303 -13.48 22.10 39.35
N GLY A 304 -12.34 22.01 40.03
CA GLY A 304 -12.22 21.28 41.30
C GLY A 304 -12.44 19.77 41.17
N ILE A 305 -12.17 19.21 39.98
CA ILE A 305 -12.29 17.79 39.67
C ILE A 305 -10.92 17.09 39.79
N LYS A 306 -10.93 15.75 39.81
CA LYS A 306 -9.72 14.95 39.93
C LYS A 306 -9.66 13.83 38.89
N ALA A 307 -8.54 13.72 38.19
CA ALA A 307 -8.21 12.72 37.19
C ALA A 307 -6.96 11.94 37.67
N VAL A 308 -7.15 10.73 38.19
CA VAL A 308 -6.04 9.99 38.79
C VAL A 308 -5.19 9.34 37.69
N HIS A 309 -5.85 8.72 36.71
CA HIS A 309 -5.21 8.03 35.59
C HIS A 309 -5.87 8.47 34.28
N PRO A 310 -5.60 9.70 33.80
CA PRO A 310 -6.25 10.23 32.61
C PRO A 310 -5.88 9.41 31.36
N LEU A 311 -6.90 8.92 30.68
CA LEU A 311 -6.86 8.25 29.40
C LEU A 311 -7.45 9.15 28.33
N PHE A 312 -6.75 9.27 27.21
CA PHE A 312 -7.10 10.18 26.13
C PHE A 312 -7.64 9.42 24.92
N PHE A 313 -8.78 9.85 24.42
CA PHE A 313 -9.47 9.23 23.28
C PHE A 313 -9.88 10.29 22.24
N VAL A 314 -9.69 9.97 20.97
CA VAL A 314 -10.35 10.68 19.87
C VAL A 314 -11.78 10.18 19.81
N TRP A 315 -12.73 11.09 20.05
CA TRP A 315 -14.14 10.78 20.12
C TRP A 315 -14.70 10.47 18.73
N THR A 316 -15.30 9.29 18.55
CA THR A 316 -15.81 8.83 17.24
C THR A 316 -17.03 7.93 17.42
N HIS A 317 -17.92 7.90 16.43
CA HIS A 317 -19.18 7.14 16.54
C HIS A 317 -18.97 5.63 16.38
N ASP A 318 -18.10 5.21 15.46
CA ASP A 318 -17.80 3.81 15.16
C ASP A 318 -16.29 3.60 15.12
N PRO A 319 -15.64 3.38 16.29
CA PRO A 319 -14.19 3.29 16.35
C PRO A 319 -13.69 2.00 15.69
N ALA A 320 -14.42 0.89 15.81
CA ALA A 320 -14.07 -0.38 15.18
C ALA A 320 -14.14 -0.28 13.64
N GLY A 321 -15.18 0.38 13.11
CA GLY A 321 -15.31 0.64 11.68
C GLY A 321 -14.24 1.58 11.13
N GLU A 322 -13.80 2.57 11.91
CA GLU A 322 -12.71 3.48 11.53
C GLU A 322 -11.37 2.74 11.42
N VAL A 323 -11.04 1.89 12.41
CA VAL A 323 -9.84 1.04 12.38
C VAL A 323 -9.88 0.07 11.20
N ALA A 324 -11.01 -0.62 10.99
CA ALA A 324 -11.19 -1.51 9.85
C ALA A 324 -11.14 -0.76 8.49
N GLY A 325 -11.53 0.50 8.48
CA GLY A 325 -11.46 1.39 7.32
C GLY A 325 -10.03 1.64 6.83
N TRP A 326 -9.07 1.78 7.75
CA TRP A 326 -7.66 1.95 7.39
C TRP A 326 -7.09 0.72 6.68
N TRP A 327 -7.44 -0.49 7.15
CA TRP A 327 -7.05 -1.72 6.47
C TRP A 327 -7.65 -1.84 5.06
N ARG A 328 -8.95 -1.54 4.94
CA ARG A 328 -9.65 -1.56 3.65
C ARG A 328 -9.01 -0.59 2.66
N SER A 329 -8.72 0.64 3.12
CA SER A 329 -8.07 1.67 2.30
C SER A 329 -6.68 1.22 1.86
N ALA A 330 -5.87 0.67 2.77
CA ALA A 330 -4.52 0.19 2.43
C ALA A 330 -4.53 -0.93 1.37
N ARG A 331 -5.49 -1.87 1.46
CA ARG A 331 -5.67 -2.92 0.45
C ARG A 331 -6.19 -2.39 -0.89
N GLN A 332 -7.16 -1.47 -0.86
CA GLN A 332 -7.71 -0.88 -2.06
C GLN A 332 -6.65 -0.07 -2.82
N ASN A 333 -5.89 0.76 -2.10
CA ASN A 333 -4.76 1.49 -2.68
C ASN A 333 -3.74 0.54 -3.28
N PHE A 334 -3.39 -0.55 -2.58
CA PHE A 334 -2.48 -1.55 -3.11
C PHE A 334 -2.95 -2.10 -4.48
N LEU A 335 -4.19 -2.58 -4.55
CA LEU A 335 -4.75 -3.13 -5.79
C LEU A 335 -4.84 -2.10 -6.92
N ILE A 336 -5.33 -0.89 -6.62
CA ILE A 336 -5.48 0.19 -7.61
C ILE A 336 -4.12 0.54 -8.22
N TRP A 337 -3.10 0.76 -7.39
CA TRP A 337 -1.77 1.13 -7.87
C TRP A 337 -1.06 -0.03 -8.58
N SER A 338 -1.24 -1.29 -8.14
CA SER A 338 -0.71 -2.46 -8.85
C SER A 338 -1.32 -2.62 -10.25
N CYS A 339 -2.63 -2.42 -10.41
CA CYS A 339 -3.29 -2.43 -11.71
C CYS A 339 -2.88 -1.23 -12.57
N ALA A 340 -2.82 -0.03 -11.98
CA ALA A 340 -2.38 1.18 -12.69
C ALA A 340 -0.94 1.05 -13.20
N ALA A 341 -0.03 0.47 -12.41
CA ALA A 341 1.35 0.22 -12.81
C ALA A 341 1.43 -0.77 -13.97
N LEU A 342 0.59 -1.81 -14.01
CA LEU A 342 0.54 -2.75 -15.14
C LEU A 342 0.07 -2.05 -16.43
N LEU A 343 -0.99 -1.25 -16.36
CA LEU A 343 -1.50 -0.48 -17.50
C LEU A 343 -0.48 0.55 -17.99
N PHE A 344 0.19 1.23 -17.07
CA PHE A 344 1.26 2.17 -17.39
C PHE A 344 2.45 1.46 -18.05
N GLN A 345 2.90 0.33 -17.50
CA GLN A 345 4.03 -0.42 -18.05
C GLN A 345 3.72 -1.01 -19.42
N THR A 346 2.52 -1.55 -19.63
CA THR A 346 2.08 -2.04 -20.95
C THR A 346 2.01 -0.90 -21.97
N PHE A 347 1.55 0.29 -21.58
CA PHE A 347 1.59 1.49 -22.42
C PHE A 347 3.03 1.93 -22.76
N LEU A 348 3.96 1.89 -21.80
CA LEU A 348 5.37 2.19 -22.06
C LEU A 348 6.00 1.19 -23.04
N VAL A 349 5.71 -0.11 -22.90
CA VAL A 349 6.21 -1.13 -23.83
C VAL A 349 5.58 -0.97 -25.21
N ALA A 350 4.29 -0.65 -25.30
CA ALA A 350 3.62 -0.38 -26.57
C ALA A 350 4.18 0.87 -27.28
N SER A 351 4.41 1.96 -26.55
CA SER A 351 5.04 3.16 -27.14
C SER A 351 6.48 2.90 -27.58
N ALA A 352 7.26 2.15 -26.79
CA ALA A 352 8.62 1.76 -27.15
C ALA A 352 8.66 0.85 -28.39
N THR A 353 7.75 -0.12 -28.52
CA THR A 353 7.67 -0.95 -29.74
C THR A 353 7.37 -0.11 -30.98
N LEU A 354 6.42 0.82 -30.90
CA LEU A 354 6.09 1.71 -32.02
C LEU A 354 7.26 2.64 -32.40
N LEU A 355 7.97 3.18 -31.40
CA LEU A 355 9.12 4.04 -31.61
C LEU A 355 10.28 3.28 -32.26
N PHE A 356 10.58 2.07 -31.81
CA PHE A 356 11.61 1.22 -32.43
C PHE A 356 11.19 0.72 -33.82
N ALA A 357 9.90 0.45 -34.04
CA ALA A 357 9.38 0.11 -35.35
C ALA A 357 9.52 1.26 -36.36
N LYS A 358 9.38 2.51 -35.92
CA LYS A 358 9.57 3.70 -36.75
C LYS A 358 11.05 4.00 -37.00
N LEU A 359 11.90 3.90 -35.98
CA LEU A 359 13.34 4.11 -36.12
C LEU A 359 14.00 3.06 -37.01
N GLY A 360 13.50 1.82 -37.04
CA GLY A 360 13.97 0.80 -37.97
C GLY A 360 13.48 0.96 -39.41
N GLN A 361 12.62 1.95 -39.69
CA GLN A 361 12.19 2.31 -41.05
C GLN A 361 12.99 3.47 -41.66
N LEU A 362 13.65 4.27 -40.81
CA LEU A 362 14.60 5.31 -41.18
C LEU A 362 15.97 4.67 -41.41
#